data_AF-A0A929K5F8-F1
#
_entry.id   AF-A0A929K5F8-F1
#
_cell.length_a   1.000
_cell.length_b   1.000
_cell.length_c   1.000
_cell.angle_alpha   90.00
_cell.angle_beta   90.00
_cell.angle_gamma   90.00
#
_symmetry.space_group_name_H-M   'P 1'
#
loop_
_entity.id
_entity.type
_entity.pdbx_description
1 polymer ?
#
loop_
_entity_poly.entity_id
_entity_poly.type
_entity_poly.pdbx_seq_one_letter_code
_entity_poly.pdbx_strand_id
1 'polypeptide(L)' 'MNKEGRGREFIERLKEEIRNAAIGMDEVVELLAVTMLSGGHVTLEGIPGVAKTTVANAFASAIGLSFSRIQLTPD' A
#
# COMPACT_ATOMS: atom_id res chain seq x y z
N MET A 1 4.31 -27.62 7.34
CA MET A 1 3.74 -26.26 7.33
C MET A 1 3.49 -25.82 5.89
N ASN A 2 2.25 -25.87 5.42
CA ASN A 2 1.86 -25.57 4.03
C ASN A 2 2.30 -24.15 3.63
N LYS A 3 2.98 -24.03 2.48
CA LYS A 3 3.39 -22.74 1.90
C LYS A 3 2.20 -21.91 1.37
N GLU A 4 1.07 -22.57 1.07
CA GLU A 4 -0.08 -21.99 0.37
C GLU A 4 -0.88 -20.95 1.18
N GLY A 5 -0.73 -20.89 2.51
CA GLY A 5 -1.49 -19.95 3.36
C GLY A 5 -0.76 -18.64 3.71
N ARG A 6 0.57 -18.60 3.61
CA ARG A 6 1.37 -17.50 4.18
C ARG A 6 1.20 -16.16 3.47
N GLY A 7 1.04 -16.19 2.14
CA GLY A 7 0.85 -14.97 1.35
C GLY A 7 -0.49 -14.30 1.64
N ARG A 8 -1.56 -15.11 1.77
CA ARG A 8 -2.88 -14.60 2.13
C ARG A 8 -2.90 -14.02 3.54
N GLU A 9 -2.33 -14.74 4.50
CA GLU A 9 -2.21 -14.25 5.89
C GLU A 9 -1.42 -12.93 5.96
N PHE A 10 -0.33 -12.82 5.21
CA PHE A 10 0.44 -11.58 5.11
C PHE A 10 -0.40 -10.40 4.60
N ILE A 11 -1.15 -10.60 3.51
CA ILE A 11 -2.00 -9.55 2.93
C ILE A 11 -3.12 -9.15 3.88
N GLU A 12 -3.78 -10.11 4.54
CA GLU A 12 -4.85 -9.79 5.48
C GLU A 12 -4.34 -8.99 6.69
N ARG A 13 -3.20 -9.38 7.27
CA ARG A 13 -2.56 -8.61 8.34
C ARG A 13 -2.18 -7.20 7.90
N LEU A 14 -1.74 -7.04 6.65
CA LEU A 14 -1.38 -5.74 6.10
C LEU A 14 -2.61 -4.84 5.90
N LYS A 15 -3.73 -5.41 5.42
CA LYS A 15 -5.01 -4.70 5.32
C LYS A 15 -5.50 -4.26 6.69
N GLU A 16 -5.46 -5.15 7.69
CA GLU A 16 -5.85 -4.84 9.07
C GLU A 16 -5.07 -3.67 9.66
N GLU A 17 -3.75 -3.65 9.49
CA GLU A 17 -2.89 -2.57 9.98
C GLU A 17 -3.24 -1.22 9.33
N ILE A 18 -3.48 -1.23 8.01
CA ILE A 18 -3.69 0.00 7.23
C ILE A 18 -5.10 0.57 7.40
N ARG A 19 -6.10 -0.23 7.75
CA ARG A 19 -7.50 0.22 7.95
C ARG A 19 -7.62 1.36 8.97
N ASN A 20 -6.71 1.44 9.93
CA ASN A 20 -6.67 2.54 10.92
C ASN A 20 -6.27 3.89 10.31
N ALA A 21 -5.54 3.89 9.19
CA ALA A 21 -5.03 5.09 8.52
C ALA A 21 -5.79 5.43 7.22
N ALA A 22 -6.32 4.42 6.51
CA ALA A 22 -7.02 4.60 5.25
C ALA A 22 -8.20 3.61 5.12
N ILE A 23 -9.43 4.13 5.16
CA ILE A 23 -10.66 3.34 5.11
C ILE A 23 -11.00 3.01 3.65
N GLY A 24 -11.41 1.77 3.38
CA GLY A 24 -11.91 1.35 2.07
C GLY A 24 -10.82 1.15 1.00
N MET A 25 -9.57 0.94 1.42
CA MET A 25 -8.40 0.84 0.53
C MET A 25 -7.85 -0.59 0.40
N ASP A 26 -8.61 -1.61 0.81
CA ASP A 26 -8.14 -3.01 0.84
C ASP A 26 -7.60 -3.50 -0.51
N GLU A 27 -8.27 -3.17 -1.62
CA GLU A 27 -7.83 -3.53 -2.98
C GLU A 27 -6.52 -2.81 -3.36
N VAL A 28 -6.40 -1.52 -2.99
CA VAL A 28 -5.17 -0.75 -3.23
C VAL A 28 -4.01 -1.37 -2.46
N VAL A 29 -4.20 -1.74 -1.20
CA VAL A 29 -3.18 -2.41 -0.37
C VAL A 29 -2.73 -3.74 -1.00
N GLU A 30 -3.67 -4.52 -1.53
CA GLU A 30 -3.36 -5.77 -2.21
C GLU A 30 -2.53 -5.55 -3.49
N LEU A 31 -2.90 -4.57 -4.32
CA LEU A 31 -2.13 -4.21 -5.52
C LEU A 31 -0.75 -3.65 -5.18
N LEU A 32 -0.61 -2.86 -4.11
CA LEU A 32 0.68 -2.38 -3.61
C LEU A 32 1.58 -3.56 -3.21
N ALA A 33 1.03 -4.57 -2.52
CA ALA A 33 1.76 -5.77 -2.14
C ALA A 33 2.19 -6.58 -3.37
N VAL A 34 1.30 -6.80 -4.34
CA VAL A 34 1.61 -7.49 -5.60
C VAL A 34 2.69 -6.75 -6.39
N THR A 35 2.58 -5.43 -6.49
CA THR A 35 3.56 -4.58 -7.19
C THR A 35 4.94 -4.68 -6.54
N MET A 36 5.01 -4.56 -5.21
CA MET A 36 6.27 -4.68 -4.47
C MET A 36 6.91 -6.07 -4.65
N LEU A 37 6.13 -7.13 -4.50
CA LEU A 37 6.62 -8.51 -4.60
C LEU A 37 7.05 -8.88 -6.03
N SER A 38 6.48 -8.23 -7.04
CA SER A 38 6.88 -8.39 -8.44
C SER A 38 8.01 -7.46 -8.87
N GLY A 39 8.43 -6.53 -8.01
CA GLY A 39 9.45 -5.51 -8.34
C GLY A 39 8.95 -4.47 -9.35
N GLY A 40 7.64 -4.27 -9.45
CA GLY A 40 7.01 -3.34 -10.37
C GLY A 40 6.87 -1.92 -9.82
N HIS A 41 6.21 -1.07 -10.61
CA HIS A 41 5.81 0.29 -10.23
C HIS A 41 4.29 0.44 -10.39
N VAL A 42 3.71 1.31 -9.56
CA VAL A 42 2.26 1.56 -9.53
C VAL A 42 1.98 3.05 -9.44
N THR A 43 0.94 3.48 -10.14
CA THR A 43 0.43 4.85 -10.11
C THR A 43 -0.89 4.86 -9.36
N LEU A 44 -1.03 5.75 -8.38
CA LEU A 44 -2.30 5.97 -7.67
C LEU A 44 -2.99 7.21 -8.25
N GLU A 45 -4.11 7.00 -8.94
CA GLU A 45 -4.90 8.07 -9.56
C GLU A 45 -6.24 8.29 -8.84
N GLY A 46 -6.80 9.49 -9.01
CA GLY A 46 -8.09 9.86 -8.43
C GLY A 46 -8.14 11.32 -8.03
N ILE A 47 -9.32 11.79 -7.61
CA ILE A 47 -9.52 13.19 -7.19
C ILE A 47 -8.70 13.55 -5.93
N PRO A 48 -8.39 14.84 -5.70
CA PRO A 48 -7.73 15.28 -4.47
C PRO A 48 -8.50 14.87 -3.21
N GLY A 49 -7.78 14.53 -2.14
CA GLY A 49 -8.38 14.21 -0.83
C GLY A 49 -8.74 12.73 -0.57
N VAL A 50 -8.56 11.82 -1.54
CA VAL A 50 -8.88 10.38 -1.39
C VAL A 50 -7.75 9.54 -0.80
N ALA A 51 -7.00 10.09 0.16
CA ALA A 51 -5.99 9.36 0.94
C ALA A 51 -4.87 8.63 0.14
N LYS A 52 -4.61 8.99 -1.13
CA LYS A 52 -3.56 8.37 -1.97
C LYS A 52 -2.17 8.38 -1.33
N THR A 53 -1.76 9.54 -0.81
CA THR A 53 -0.47 9.66 -0.09
C THR A 53 -0.52 8.92 1.25
N THR A 54 -1.66 8.95 1.92
CA THR A 54 -1.86 8.28 3.22
C THR A 54 -1.69 6.78 3.10
N VAL A 55 -2.34 6.13 2.12
CA VAL A 55 -2.23 4.68 1.93
C VAL A 55 -0.80 4.28 1.55
N ALA A 56 -0.11 5.06 0.70
CA ALA A 56 1.27 4.78 0.33
C ALA A 56 2.24 4.88 1.53
N ASN A 57 2.06 5.91 2.38
CA ASN A 57 2.87 6.06 3.60
C ASN A 57 2.55 5.00 4.67
N ALA A 58 1.26 4.70 4.86
CA ALA A 58 0.82 3.67 5.81
C ALA A 58 1.31 2.27 5.39
N PHE A 59 1.24 1.97 4.09
CA PHE A 59 1.79 0.73 3.53
C PHE A 59 3.28 0.60 3.84
N ALA A 60 4.09 1.61 3.48
CA ALA A 60 5.53 1.59 3.75
C ALA A 60 5.83 1.40 5.25
N SER A 61 5.10 2.12 6.12
CA SER A 61 5.25 2.03 7.57
C SER A 61 4.91 0.63 8.10
N ALA A 62 3.83 0.01 7.61
CA ALA A 62 3.36 -1.30 8.06
C ALA A 62 4.35 -2.44 7.77
N ILE A 63 5.19 -2.30 6.75
CA ILE A 63 6.22 -3.29 6.38
C ILE A 63 7.65 -2.82 6.66
N GLY A 64 7.82 -1.72 7.40
CA GLY A 64 9.13 -1.22 7.82
C GLY A 64 10.01 -0.64 6.71
N LEU A 65 9.40 -0.16 5.62
CA LEU A 65 10.10 0.51 4.53
C LEU A 65 10.17 2.03 4.76
N SER A 66 11.17 2.67 4.13
CA SER A 66 11.23 4.12 4.05
C SER A 66 10.20 4.67 3.05
N PHE A 67 9.51 5.74 3.43
CA PHE A 67 8.63 6.48 2.53
C PHE A 67 9.28 7.81 2.14
N SER A 68 9.31 8.11 0.84
CA SER A 68 9.76 9.40 0.31
C SER A 68 8.71 9.98 -0.62
N ARG A 69 8.46 11.29 -0.49
CA ARG A 69 7.52 12.03 -1.34
C ARG A 69 8.27 13.10 -2.11
N ILE A 70 8.20 13.03 -3.43
CA ILE A 70 8.66 14.08 -4.33
C ILE A 70 7.41 14.79 -4.85
N GLN A 71 7.26 16.07 -4.51
CA GLN A 71 6.16 16.88 -5.03
C GLN A 71 6.59 17.46 -6.38
N LEU A 72 5.89 17.08 -7.45
CA LEU A 72 6.07 17.73 -8.75
C LEU A 72 5.58 19.18 -8.65
N THR A 73 6.38 20.09 -9.18
CA THR A 73 6.07 21.51 -9.36
C THR A 73 5.59 21.75 -10.80
N PRO A 74 4.74 22.76 -11.05
CA PRO A 74 4.12 23.01 -12.35
C PRO A 74 4.98 23.84 -13.33
N ASP A 75 6.26 24.07 -13.02
CA ASP A 75 7.21 24.75 -13.93
C ASP A 75 7.51 23.97 -15.21
#